data_AF-L1JDL1-F1
#
_entry.id   AF-L1JDL1-F1
#
_cell.length_a   1.000
_cell.length_b   1.000
_cell.length_c   1.000
_cell.angle_alpha   90.00
_cell.angle_beta   90.00
_cell.angle_gamma   90.00
#
_symmetry.space_group_name_H-M   'P 1'
#
loop_
_entity.id
_entity.type
_entity.pdbx_description
1 polymer ?
#
loop_
_entity_poly.entity_id
_entity_poly.type
_entity_poly.pdbx_seq_one_letter_code
_entity_poly.pdbx_strand_id
1 'polypeptide(L)'
;MTAQCSSLKIDLPQLDSLSPVYDIQCKLMEDLKLGSSYSVSEGDMVHPGLMDALRVRMLSQQEAYFFQGEEREGKEAVGSQRLGELNPQNERSSLELLKKLLRDQHGHNGGLVESAWKVVEKACSSFCSKSQCSSPMQSMEDEETAKYIEWLREHDISDCVGLGYFQHKSSSAKEKESMERGVLALRDIRADEVVYSIPVDHLLCVDTALKSDIGPTFLEIRAKMKERWLERKEKKATQQAEQKAGQEEGDQEEGEEEEEEEEEEEEEEDELHDDTISMLFLIHEMKTKRETSRWKTYFDFLPGKFETGICFEEEEGGGLNLDEELAGTGFVQKRWKEREVVEHTYNMLFPWLTEEFPQVFDREHFDFQSFMWARGVFDTRCVTVKFPAEKTGKVGVDNNGEGEKGTRDVTCLVPWADMCNHHPYAQLNKPSLDPTRKFLQFCTMAPIKQGSQVFLNYGPLDNTQLLLYYGYAEQDNPYQTYAIELELPDDELRLMKQLMLVHYRFHDSHHLRDRGEIPAALLAALRICLMDKEDMDRGAREGEANPLEGRISKRNEEDVLRTLEDTVSYVLGTLPEEEEEELRGGEAAAAAARFSCKESSRTGKG
;
A
#
# COMPACT_ATOMS: atom_id res chain seq x y z
N MET A 1 7.17 -14.38 -51.94
CA MET A 1 6.25 -13.58 -51.08
C MET A 1 7.12 -12.70 -50.20
N THR A 2 7.73 -11.73 -50.84
CA THR A 2 8.78 -10.84 -50.31
C THR A 2 8.43 -9.46 -50.84
N ALA A 3 7.51 -8.79 -50.15
CA ALA A 3 7.18 -7.36 -50.26
C ALA A 3 5.90 -7.08 -49.47
N GLN A 4 6.00 -6.81 -48.16
CA GLN A 4 5.00 -5.99 -47.41
C GLN A 4 5.34 -5.69 -45.93
N CYS A 5 6.58 -5.90 -45.45
CA CYS A 5 6.99 -5.54 -44.08
C CYS A 5 7.87 -4.29 -44.00
N SER A 6 7.48 -3.17 -44.64
CA SER A 6 8.30 -1.94 -44.59
C SER A 6 7.51 -0.64 -44.41
N SER A 7 6.39 -0.64 -43.67
CA SER A 7 5.69 0.62 -43.35
C SER A 7 4.79 0.63 -42.10
N LEU A 8 5.08 -0.14 -41.05
CA LEU A 8 4.52 0.14 -39.72
C LEU A 8 5.44 1.13 -39.00
N LYS A 9 5.28 2.42 -39.32
CA LYS A 9 5.64 3.48 -38.38
C LYS A 9 4.58 3.43 -37.29
N ILE A 10 4.96 2.96 -36.11
CA ILE A 10 4.18 3.15 -34.90
C ILE A 10 4.30 4.64 -34.58
N ASP A 11 3.30 5.42 -35.00
CA ASP A 11 3.12 6.78 -34.51
C ASP A 11 2.65 6.65 -33.06
N LEU A 12 3.56 6.96 -32.12
CA LEU A 12 3.22 7.15 -30.70
C LEU A 12 2.06 8.16 -30.61
N PRO A 13 0.91 7.80 -30.00
CA PRO A 13 -0.18 8.75 -29.83
C PRO A 13 0.30 9.93 -28.99
N GLN A 14 -0.03 11.16 -29.42
CA GLN A 14 0.15 12.34 -28.58
C GLN A 14 -0.70 12.16 -27.31
N LEU A 15 0.01 12.08 -26.19
CA LEU A 15 -0.47 11.83 -24.85
C LEU A 15 -1.13 13.10 -24.28
N ASP A 16 -2.45 13.16 -24.27
CA ASP A 16 -3.22 14.28 -23.68
C ASP A 16 -3.81 13.97 -22.29
N SER A 17 -3.32 12.94 -21.59
CA SER A 17 -3.79 12.62 -20.23
C SER A 17 -2.73 11.96 -19.33
N LEU A 18 -1.50 12.48 -19.38
CA LEU A 18 -0.44 12.05 -18.48
C LEU A 18 -0.71 12.51 -17.05
N SER A 19 -0.24 11.72 -16.07
CA SER A 19 -0.09 12.24 -14.71
C SER A 19 0.70 13.55 -14.78
N PRO A 20 0.31 14.62 -14.06
CA PRO A 20 1.06 15.87 -14.03
C PRO A 20 2.54 15.66 -13.72
N VAL A 21 2.88 14.60 -12.97
CA VAL A 21 4.26 14.22 -12.62
C VAL A 21 5.04 13.71 -13.83
N TYR A 22 4.41 12.96 -14.74
CA TYR A 22 5.06 12.48 -15.96
C TYR A 22 5.26 13.63 -16.97
N ASP A 23 4.30 14.54 -17.11
CA ASP A 23 4.48 15.77 -17.90
C ASP A 23 5.61 16.64 -17.36
N ILE A 24 5.72 16.72 -16.03
CA ILE A 24 6.82 17.40 -15.34
C ILE A 24 8.14 16.69 -15.61
N GLN A 25 8.17 15.36 -15.56
CA GLN A 25 9.35 14.54 -15.82
C GLN A 25 9.87 14.70 -17.25
N CYS A 26 9.00 14.56 -18.26
CA CYS A 26 9.35 14.76 -19.67
C CYS A 26 9.85 16.19 -19.92
N LYS A 27 9.20 17.18 -19.31
CA LYS A 27 9.58 18.58 -19.46
C LYS A 27 10.88 18.94 -18.73
N LEU A 28 11.13 18.34 -17.56
CA LEU A 28 12.42 18.46 -16.86
C LEU A 28 13.53 17.84 -17.69
N MET A 29 13.31 16.65 -18.28
CA MET A 29 14.29 15.99 -19.15
C MET A 29 14.59 16.79 -20.42
N GLU A 30 13.56 17.36 -21.06
CA GLU A 30 13.71 18.26 -22.22
C GLU A 30 14.44 19.56 -21.86
N ASP A 31 14.04 20.24 -20.78
CA ASP A 31 14.61 21.52 -20.35
C ASP A 31 16.05 21.36 -19.85
N LEU A 32 16.39 20.21 -19.26
CA LEU A 32 17.75 19.85 -18.84
C LEU A 32 18.63 19.31 -19.98
N LYS A 33 18.07 19.14 -21.20
CA LYS A 33 18.72 18.52 -22.37
C LYS A 33 19.30 17.13 -22.10
N LEU A 34 18.77 16.40 -21.11
CA LEU A 34 19.24 15.06 -20.76
C LEU A 34 18.66 14.04 -21.76
N GLY A 35 19.25 13.97 -22.95
CA GLY A 35 19.01 12.88 -23.89
C GLY A 35 19.62 11.57 -23.39
N SER A 36 19.18 10.44 -23.92
CA SER A 36 19.64 9.05 -23.66
C SER A 36 21.12 8.77 -23.96
N SER A 37 21.95 9.80 -24.12
CA SER A 37 23.40 9.72 -24.28
C SER A 37 24.06 10.98 -23.70
N TYR A 38 24.10 11.10 -22.37
CA TYR A 38 24.86 12.16 -21.70
C TYR A 38 26.10 11.59 -21.03
N SER A 39 27.28 12.03 -21.49
CA SER A 39 28.56 11.83 -20.81
C SER A 39 28.89 13.12 -20.06
N VAL A 40 29.03 13.05 -18.74
CA VAL A 40 29.31 14.20 -17.88
C VAL A 40 30.81 14.45 -17.88
N SER A 41 31.24 15.65 -18.28
CA SER A 41 32.59 16.16 -17.99
C SER A 41 32.61 16.86 -16.63
N GLU A 42 33.72 16.71 -15.88
CA GLU A 42 33.96 17.12 -14.47
C GLU A 42 33.57 18.55 -14.03
N GLY A 43 33.10 19.43 -14.93
CA GLY A 43 32.73 20.82 -14.62
C GLY A 43 31.25 21.09 -14.33
N ASP A 44 30.34 20.20 -14.72
CA ASP A 44 28.88 20.43 -14.69
C ASP A 44 28.15 19.45 -13.74
N MET A 45 28.70 19.20 -12.56
CA MET A 45 28.05 18.29 -11.60
C MET A 45 26.80 18.93 -11.01
N VAL A 46 25.63 18.54 -11.54
CA VAL A 46 24.40 18.50 -10.76
C VAL A 46 24.69 17.66 -9.51
N HIS A 47 24.42 18.21 -8.32
CA HIS A 47 24.70 17.52 -7.06
C HIS A 47 24.14 16.08 -7.11
N PRO A 48 24.93 15.03 -6.80
CA PRO A 48 24.51 13.63 -6.91
C PRO A 48 23.13 13.37 -6.30
N GLY A 49 22.88 13.92 -5.10
CA GLY A 49 21.58 13.84 -4.43
C GLY A 49 20.37 14.42 -5.17
N LEU A 50 20.52 15.33 -6.15
CA LEU A 50 19.40 15.79 -6.99
C LEU A 50 19.11 14.79 -8.13
N MET A 51 20.15 14.18 -8.71
CA MET A 51 20.00 13.13 -9.72
C MET A 51 19.47 11.84 -9.09
N ASP A 52 19.92 11.51 -7.87
CA ASP A 52 19.41 10.38 -7.10
C ASP A 52 17.96 10.62 -6.66
N ALA A 53 17.59 11.85 -6.27
CA ALA A 53 16.20 12.20 -5.96
C ALA A 53 15.27 12.11 -7.19
N LEU A 54 15.77 12.42 -8.38
CA LEU A 54 15.04 12.26 -9.63
C LEU A 54 14.96 10.78 -10.05
N ARG A 55 16.02 9.99 -9.85
CA ARG A 55 16.07 8.54 -10.13
C ARG A 55 15.17 7.72 -9.21
N VAL A 56 15.14 7.99 -7.91
CA VAL A 56 14.22 7.37 -6.94
C VAL A 56 12.74 7.59 -7.35
N ARG A 57 12.47 8.67 -8.08
CA ARG A 57 11.15 8.98 -8.63
C ARG A 57 10.84 8.32 -9.98
N MET A 58 11.86 7.83 -10.69
CA MET A 58 11.72 7.02 -11.91
C MET A 58 11.44 5.55 -11.59
N LEU A 59 11.73 5.13 -10.35
CA LEU A 59 11.47 3.79 -9.87
C LEU A 59 10.04 3.75 -9.31
N SER A 60 9.26 2.76 -9.72
CA SER A 60 8.02 2.41 -9.03
C SER A 60 8.30 2.18 -7.54
N GLN A 61 7.28 2.28 -6.67
CA GLN A 61 7.46 2.08 -5.24
C GLN A 61 8.13 0.74 -4.89
N GLN A 62 7.91 -0.31 -5.70
CA GLN A 62 8.65 -1.57 -5.62
C GLN A 62 10.10 -1.40 -6.10
N GLU A 63 10.37 -0.76 -7.23
CA GLU A 63 11.74 -0.57 -7.71
C GLU A 63 12.59 0.37 -6.81
N ALA A 64 11.99 1.37 -6.15
CA ALA A 64 12.68 2.29 -5.24
C ALA A 64 13.02 1.63 -3.90
N TYR A 65 12.20 0.67 -3.49
CA TYR A 65 12.39 -0.20 -2.34
C TYR A 65 13.65 -1.07 -2.48
N PHE A 66 13.95 -1.55 -3.69
CA PHE A 66 15.07 -2.48 -3.91
C PHE A 66 16.48 -1.84 -3.93
N PHE A 67 16.61 -0.53 -4.20
CA PHE A 67 17.92 0.14 -4.29
C PHE A 67 18.49 0.66 -2.97
N GLN A 68 17.74 0.64 -1.85
CA GLN A 68 18.19 1.21 -0.56
C GLN A 68 19.06 0.24 0.29
N GLY A 69 19.35 -0.97 -0.20
CA GLY A 69 20.08 -2.00 0.53
C GLY A 69 21.62 -1.96 0.49
N GLU A 70 22.26 -1.04 -0.25
CA GLU A 70 23.73 -0.94 -0.29
C GLU A 70 24.26 0.31 0.43
N GLU A 71 24.58 0.19 1.73
CA GLU A 71 25.63 1.03 2.32
C GLU A 71 26.98 0.35 2.07
N ARG A 72 27.67 0.72 0.99
CA ARG A 72 29.13 0.51 0.91
C ARG A 72 29.80 1.45 1.90
N GLU A 73 30.51 0.89 2.88
CA GLU A 73 31.31 1.64 3.83
C GLU A 73 32.35 2.51 3.12
N GLY A 74 32.07 3.81 2.98
CA GLY A 74 33.06 4.77 2.47
C GLY A 74 32.51 6.12 2.04
N LYS A 75 32.57 7.12 2.92
CA LYS A 75 32.55 8.59 2.68
C LYS A 75 31.42 9.22 1.83
N GLU A 76 30.50 8.48 1.20
CA GLU A 76 29.33 8.99 0.47
C GLU A 76 28.05 9.05 1.32
N ALA A 77 28.12 8.71 2.61
CA ALA A 77 26.99 8.56 3.55
C ALA A 77 26.12 9.82 3.77
N VAL A 78 26.48 10.99 3.24
CA VAL A 78 25.69 12.23 3.41
C VAL A 78 24.57 12.33 2.36
N GLY A 79 24.69 11.64 1.21
CA GLY A 79 23.66 11.60 0.17
C GLY A 79 22.51 10.64 0.49
N SER A 80 22.85 9.42 0.90
CA SER A 80 21.92 8.31 1.18
C SER A 80 20.97 8.59 2.35
N GLN A 81 21.44 9.31 3.37
CA GLN A 81 20.62 9.67 4.52
C GLN A 81 19.46 10.64 4.17
N ARG A 82 19.62 11.46 3.13
CA ARG A 82 18.55 12.34 2.61
C ARG A 82 17.64 11.66 1.58
N LEU A 83 18.09 10.54 1.00
CA LEU A 83 17.32 9.74 0.04
C LEU A 83 16.23 8.92 0.74
N GLY A 84 16.45 8.46 1.97
CA GLY A 84 15.42 7.82 2.81
C GLY A 84 14.25 8.75 3.20
N GLU A 85 14.42 10.07 3.09
CA GLU A 85 13.34 11.06 3.33
C GLU A 85 12.41 11.25 2.10
N LEU A 86 12.80 10.75 0.91
CA LEU A 86 11.97 10.80 -0.29
C LEU A 86 11.00 9.62 -0.28
N ASN A 87 9.78 9.86 0.19
CA ASN A 87 8.74 8.85 0.18
C ASN A 87 8.02 8.84 -1.20
N PRO A 88 8.17 7.76 -2.03
CA PRO A 88 7.44 7.62 -3.29
C PRO A 88 5.92 7.51 -3.13
N GLN A 89 5.42 7.20 -1.92
CA GLN A 89 3.99 7.13 -1.60
C GLN A 89 3.31 8.51 -1.52
N ASN A 90 4.08 9.60 -1.44
CA ASN A 90 3.51 10.95 -1.32
C ASN A 90 4.23 11.94 -2.25
N GLU A 91 3.67 12.12 -3.44
CA GLU A 91 4.19 12.99 -4.50
C GLU A 91 4.49 14.41 -4.01
N ARG A 92 3.72 14.91 -3.04
CA ARG A 92 3.87 16.27 -2.49
C ARG A 92 4.97 16.37 -1.44
N SER A 93 5.16 15.37 -0.57
CA SER A 93 6.31 15.32 0.35
C SER A 93 7.62 15.30 -0.44
N SER A 94 7.64 14.49 -1.49
CA SER A 94 8.76 14.43 -2.42
C SER A 94 8.98 15.76 -3.13
N LEU A 95 7.92 16.47 -3.56
CA LEU A 95 8.04 17.81 -4.15
C LEU A 95 8.52 18.86 -3.15
N GLU A 96 8.04 18.86 -1.90
CA GLU A 96 8.49 19.82 -0.87
C GLU A 96 9.94 19.57 -0.44
N LEU A 97 10.36 18.31 -0.33
CA LEU A 97 11.76 17.97 -0.12
C LEU A 97 12.61 18.41 -1.33
N LEU A 98 12.13 18.19 -2.56
CA LEU A 98 12.79 18.70 -3.76
C LEU A 98 12.87 20.23 -3.74
N LYS A 99 11.82 20.94 -3.33
CA LYS A 99 11.86 22.40 -3.13
C LYS A 99 12.91 22.79 -2.09
N LYS A 100 12.96 22.10 -0.95
CA LYS A 100 13.95 22.37 0.10
C LYS A 100 15.37 22.19 -0.42
N LEU A 101 15.63 21.08 -1.12
CA LEU A 101 16.92 20.79 -1.76
C LEU A 101 17.28 21.84 -2.83
N LEU A 102 16.33 22.25 -3.67
CA LEU A 102 16.53 23.29 -4.68
C LEU A 102 16.82 24.67 -4.05
N ARG A 103 16.15 25.01 -2.93
CA ARG A 103 16.43 26.23 -2.16
C ARG A 103 17.84 26.24 -1.56
N ASP A 104 18.29 25.11 -1.04
CA ASP A 104 19.65 24.98 -0.47
C ASP A 104 20.74 25.09 -1.55
N GLN A 105 20.44 24.71 -2.80
CA GLN A 105 21.36 24.69 -3.94
C GLN A 105 21.35 25.96 -4.81
N HIS A 106 20.46 26.91 -4.51
CA HIS A 106 20.25 28.14 -5.31
C HIS A 106 21.50 29.04 -5.44
N GLY A 107 22.56 28.77 -4.68
CA GLY A 107 23.85 29.47 -4.76
C GLY A 107 24.85 28.97 -5.82
N HIS A 108 24.67 27.77 -6.40
CA HIS A 108 25.72 27.12 -7.20
C HIS A 108 25.41 26.82 -8.68
N ASN A 109 24.16 26.90 -9.15
CA ASN A 109 23.84 26.80 -10.58
C ASN A 109 22.45 27.42 -10.90
N GLY A 110 22.40 28.75 -11.04
CA GLY A 110 21.15 29.52 -11.01
C GLY A 110 20.12 29.21 -12.11
N GLY A 111 20.55 28.88 -13.33
CA GLY A 111 19.61 28.66 -14.45
C GLY A 111 18.85 27.33 -14.37
N LEU A 112 19.53 26.26 -13.97
CA LEU A 112 18.99 24.90 -13.90
C LEU A 112 18.04 24.75 -12.70
N VAL A 113 18.45 25.29 -11.55
CA VAL A 113 17.67 25.28 -10.30
C VAL A 113 16.39 26.10 -10.46
N GLU A 114 16.43 27.23 -11.16
CA GLU A 114 15.25 28.07 -11.35
C GLU A 114 14.22 27.46 -12.32
N SER A 115 14.66 26.73 -13.35
CA SER A 115 13.77 25.96 -14.22
C SER A 115 13.12 24.80 -13.45
N ALA A 116 13.91 24.02 -12.71
CA ALA A 116 13.40 22.95 -11.86
C ALA A 116 12.41 23.49 -10.80
N TRP A 117 12.70 24.65 -10.19
CA TRP A 117 11.83 25.33 -9.25
C TRP A 117 10.46 25.67 -9.85
N LYS A 118 10.44 26.27 -11.05
CA LYS A 118 9.18 26.62 -11.75
C LYS A 118 8.32 25.40 -12.07
N VAL A 119 8.96 24.29 -12.44
CA VAL A 119 8.28 23.03 -12.72
C VAL A 119 7.65 22.45 -11.43
N VAL A 120 8.40 22.46 -10.33
CA VAL A 120 7.93 22.01 -9.02
C VAL A 120 6.82 22.90 -8.46
N GLU A 121 6.89 24.22 -8.62
CA GLU A 121 5.80 25.13 -8.24
C GLU A 121 4.52 24.86 -9.02
N LYS A 122 4.64 24.62 -10.33
CA LYS A 122 3.50 24.27 -11.19
C LYS A 122 2.87 22.93 -10.78
N ALA A 123 3.69 21.96 -10.39
CA ALA A 123 3.27 20.66 -9.84
C ALA A 123 2.41 20.84 -8.59
N CYS A 124 2.93 21.59 -7.61
CA CYS A 124 2.24 21.83 -6.35
C CYS A 124 0.94 22.61 -6.55
N SER A 125 0.89 23.51 -7.54
CA SER A 125 -0.33 24.24 -7.90
C SER A 125 -1.39 23.32 -8.51
N SER A 126 -0.99 22.42 -9.41
CA SER A 126 -1.88 21.39 -9.99
C SER A 126 -2.45 20.45 -8.92
N PHE A 127 -1.60 19.98 -8.00
CA PHE A 127 -2.02 19.15 -6.86
C PHE A 127 -3.10 19.85 -6.01
N CYS A 128 -2.92 21.14 -5.70
CA CYS A 128 -3.90 21.91 -4.94
C CYS A 128 -5.25 22.03 -5.64
N SER A 129 -5.28 22.02 -6.97
CA SER A 129 -6.54 22.06 -7.73
C SER A 129 -7.25 20.71 -7.79
N LYS A 130 -6.50 19.60 -7.85
CA LYS A 130 -7.06 18.24 -7.92
C LYS A 130 -7.65 17.75 -6.59
N SER A 131 -7.18 18.27 -5.47
CA SER A 131 -7.65 17.87 -4.14
C SER A 131 -8.87 18.67 -3.64
N GLN A 132 -9.37 19.64 -4.44
CA GLN A 132 -10.53 20.45 -4.06
C GLN A 132 -11.82 19.82 -4.59
N CYS A 133 -12.76 19.50 -3.69
CA CYS A 133 -14.10 19.06 -4.05
C CYS A 133 -14.92 20.22 -4.65
N SER A 134 -15.71 19.94 -5.70
CA SER A 134 -16.45 20.94 -6.47
C SER A 134 -17.81 21.36 -5.88
N SER A 135 -18.24 20.74 -4.78
CA SER A 135 -19.57 20.95 -4.21
C SER A 135 -19.49 21.50 -2.77
N PRO A 136 -20.17 22.62 -2.44
CA PRO A 136 -20.17 23.14 -1.08
C PRO A 136 -20.92 22.19 -0.14
N MET A 137 -20.18 21.54 0.76
CA MET A 137 -20.74 20.67 1.80
C MET A 137 -21.06 21.50 3.06
N GLN A 138 -22.12 21.13 3.78
CA GLN A 138 -22.51 21.79 5.04
C GLN A 138 -22.18 20.87 6.22
N SER A 139 -21.69 21.47 7.31
CA SER A 139 -21.46 20.74 8.55
C SER A 139 -22.78 20.32 9.18
N MET A 140 -22.80 19.14 9.78
CA MET A 140 -23.89 18.71 10.64
C MET A 140 -23.82 19.37 12.01
N GLU A 141 -24.98 19.78 12.50
CA GLU A 141 -25.18 20.37 13.82
C GLU A 141 -26.21 19.58 14.64
N ASP A 142 -26.21 18.24 14.53
CA ASP A 142 -27.10 17.40 15.31
C ASP A 142 -26.54 17.11 16.73
N GLU A 143 -27.42 16.58 17.59
CA GLU A 143 -27.10 16.34 19.00
C GLU A 143 -25.99 15.30 19.19
N GLU A 144 -25.92 14.28 18.33
CA GLU A 144 -24.90 13.25 18.39
C GLU A 144 -23.52 13.82 18.03
N THR A 145 -23.43 14.58 16.93
CA THR A 145 -22.21 15.26 16.50
C THR A 145 -21.74 16.23 17.58
N ALA A 146 -22.66 17.00 18.17
CA ALA A 146 -22.32 17.93 19.25
C ALA A 146 -21.72 17.21 20.48
N LYS A 147 -22.30 16.07 20.88
CA LYS A 147 -21.78 15.23 21.98
C LYS A 147 -20.39 14.70 21.68
N TYR A 148 -20.13 14.28 20.45
CA TYR A 148 -18.81 13.78 20.07
C TYR A 148 -17.76 14.89 20.08
N ILE A 149 -18.08 16.07 19.52
CA ILE A 149 -17.17 17.22 19.57
C ILE A 149 -16.92 17.66 21.02
N GLU A 150 -17.92 17.61 21.90
CA GLU A 150 -17.74 17.87 23.34
C GLU A 150 -16.80 16.85 23.99
N TRP A 151 -17.01 15.56 23.72
CA TRP A 151 -16.13 14.49 24.19
C TRP A 151 -14.68 14.68 23.74
N LEU A 152 -14.44 15.08 22.47
CA LEU A 152 -13.10 15.40 21.99
C LEU A 152 -12.44 16.50 22.82
N ARG A 153 -13.17 17.57 23.14
CA ARG A 153 -12.66 18.67 23.97
C ARG A 153 -12.36 18.24 25.41
N GLU A 154 -13.20 17.39 26.01
CA GLU A 154 -13.00 16.88 27.37
C GLU A 154 -11.74 16.01 27.50
N HIS A 155 -11.34 15.36 26.40
CA HIS A 155 -10.19 14.45 26.35
C HIS A 155 -8.94 15.09 25.73
N ASP A 156 -8.90 16.42 25.63
CA ASP A 156 -7.79 17.18 25.00
C ASP A 156 -7.47 16.74 23.55
N ILE A 157 -8.45 16.13 22.86
CA ILE A 157 -8.36 15.82 21.43
C ILE A 157 -8.75 17.08 20.67
N SER A 158 -7.74 17.77 20.15
CA SER A 158 -7.93 19.06 19.50
C SER A 158 -8.06 18.90 17.99
N ASP A 159 -9.19 19.37 17.48
CA ASP A 159 -9.21 20.06 16.20
C ASP A 159 -8.57 21.44 16.40
N CYS A 160 -7.35 21.60 15.92
CA CYS A 160 -6.55 22.79 16.13
C CYS A 160 -7.04 23.98 15.27
N VAL A 161 -7.87 23.73 14.25
CA VAL A 161 -8.08 24.69 13.15
C VAL A 161 -9.51 24.86 12.65
N GLY A 162 -10.52 24.23 13.25
CA GLY A 162 -11.90 24.41 12.84
C GLY A 162 -12.27 23.52 11.67
N LEU A 163 -12.26 22.23 11.94
CA LEU A 163 -12.83 21.15 11.18
C LEU A 163 -14.28 20.93 11.59
N GLY A 164 -15.12 20.62 10.61
CA GLY A 164 -16.50 20.24 10.77
C GLY A 164 -16.71 18.81 10.32
N TYR A 165 -17.72 18.17 10.88
CA TYR A 165 -18.18 16.85 10.44
C TYR A 165 -19.38 17.00 9.52
N PHE A 166 -19.47 16.16 8.48
CA PHE A 166 -20.66 16.05 7.65
C PHE A 166 -21.10 14.60 7.50
N GLN A 167 -22.39 14.44 7.22
CA GLN A 167 -22.97 13.23 6.67
C GLN A 167 -23.88 13.66 5.52
N HIS A 168 -23.63 13.12 4.33
CA HIS A 168 -24.40 13.45 3.14
C HIS A 168 -25.10 12.20 2.61
N LYS A 169 -26.37 12.34 2.25
CA LYS A 169 -27.10 11.30 1.52
C LYS A 169 -26.60 11.27 0.09
N SER A 170 -25.94 10.19 -0.34
CA SER A 170 -25.63 10.03 -1.75
C SER A 170 -26.93 10.05 -2.56
N SER A 171 -27.04 10.98 -3.51
CA SER A 171 -28.26 11.22 -4.28
C SER A 171 -28.32 10.41 -5.58
N SER A 172 -27.76 9.20 -5.63
CA SER A 172 -27.99 8.29 -6.76
C SER A 172 -29.40 7.69 -6.62
N ALA A 173 -30.29 8.10 -7.53
CA ALA A 173 -31.73 7.96 -7.38
C ALA A 173 -32.30 6.53 -7.54
N LYS A 174 -31.51 5.46 -7.31
CA LYS A 174 -31.99 4.08 -7.51
C LYS A 174 -31.46 2.99 -6.55
N GLU A 175 -30.50 3.25 -5.68
CA GLU A 175 -29.89 2.21 -4.84
C GLU A 175 -29.95 2.58 -3.36
N LYS A 176 -29.85 1.56 -2.48
CA LYS A 176 -29.92 1.68 -1.01
C LYS A 176 -29.11 2.90 -0.55
N GLU A 177 -29.72 3.73 0.30
CA GLU A 177 -29.16 5.00 0.77
C GLU A 177 -27.76 4.78 1.40
N SER A 178 -26.67 5.14 0.70
CA SER A 178 -25.35 5.23 1.32
C SER A 178 -25.15 6.63 1.90
N MET A 179 -24.88 6.68 3.20
CA MET A 179 -24.56 7.91 3.92
C MET A 179 -23.04 8.09 3.93
N GLU A 180 -22.54 8.98 3.08
CA GLU A 180 -21.13 9.33 3.10
C GLU A 180 -20.87 10.24 4.30
N ARG A 181 -19.85 9.90 5.10
CA ARG A 181 -19.41 10.67 6.26
C ARG A 181 -18.02 11.21 6.00
N GLY A 182 -17.70 12.37 6.53
CA GLY A 182 -16.35 12.90 6.39
C GLY A 182 -16.10 14.18 7.17
N VAL A 183 -14.92 14.75 6.94
CA VAL A 183 -14.46 15.97 7.61
C VAL A 183 -14.32 17.10 6.59
N LEU A 184 -14.70 18.32 6.96
CA LEU A 184 -14.60 19.51 6.12
C LEU A 184 -13.93 20.67 6.84
N ALA A 185 -13.29 21.57 6.09
CA ALA A 185 -12.68 22.77 6.65
C ALA A 185 -13.74 23.87 6.90
N LEU A 186 -13.94 24.31 8.15
CA LEU A 186 -14.88 25.41 8.47
C LEU A 186 -14.30 26.79 8.17
N ARG A 187 -13.01 26.86 7.84
CA ARG A 187 -12.30 28.07 7.39
C ARG A 187 -11.22 27.70 6.39
N ASP A 188 -10.59 28.70 5.79
CA ASP A 188 -9.35 28.49 5.06
C ASP A 188 -8.24 28.00 6.03
N ILE A 189 -7.61 26.89 5.67
CA ILE A 189 -6.49 26.26 6.39
C ILE A 189 -5.23 26.45 5.52
N ARG A 190 -4.12 26.84 6.14
CA ARG A 190 -2.84 27.04 5.43
C ARG A 190 -2.14 25.70 5.25
N ALA A 191 -1.10 25.66 4.41
CA ALA A 191 -0.15 24.55 4.45
C ALA A 191 0.68 24.61 5.74
N ASP A 192 1.19 23.46 6.17
CA ASP A 192 1.99 23.22 7.37
C ASP A 192 1.28 23.55 8.68
N GLU A 193 -0.05 23.58 8.67
CA GLU A 193 -0.87 23.83 9.84
C GLU A 193 -1.24 22.50 10.50
N VAL A 194 -0.98 22.36 11.80
CA VAL A 194 -1.45 21.20 12.57
C VAL A 194 -2.96 21.26 12.61
N VAL A 195 -3.64 20.25 12.06
CA VAL A 195 -5.11 20.14 12.03
C VAL A 195 -5.65 19.29 13.15
N TYR A 196 -4.93 18.23 13.50
CA TYR A 196 -5.30 17.28 14.53
C TYR A 196 -4.17 17.20 15.55
N SER A 197 -4.54 17.13 16.83
CA SER A 197 -3.64 16.81 17.94
C SER A 197 -4.37 15.88 18.90
N ILE A 198 -3.98 14.61 18.92
CA ILE A 198 -4.63 13.54 19.69
C ILE A 198 -3.64 13.07 20.77
N PRO A 199 -3.99 13.07 22.06
CA PRO A 199 -3.14 12.47 23.08
C PRO A 199 -2.83 11.00 22.78
N VAL A 200 -1.58 10.60 22.93
CA VAL A 200 -1.13 9.22 22.62
C VAL A 200 -1.88 8.17 23.44
N ASP A 201 -2.28 8.51 24.67
CA ASP A 201 -3.05 7.61 25.52
C ASP A 201 -4.52 7.44 25.07
N HIS A 202 -5.00 8.24 24.11
CA HIS A 202 -6.35 8.13 23.54
C HIS A 202 -6.40 7.33 22.24
N LEU A 203 -5.23 6.95 21.70
CA LEU A 203 -5.14 6.01 20.59
C LEU A 203 -5.54 4.60 21.07
N LEU A 204 -6.35 3.88 20.31
CA LEU A 204 -6.58 2.46 20.58
C LEU A 204 -5.59 1.64 19.76
N CYS A 205 -4.63 1.06 20.46
CA CYS A 205 -3.56 0.23 19.92
C CYS A 205 -2.97 -0.64 21.05
N VAL A 206 -2.01 -1.50 20.69
CA VAL A 206 -1.37 -2.42 21.62
C VAL A 206 -0.76 -1.71 22.83
N ASP A 207 -0.16 -0.53 22.64
CA ASP A 207 0.48 0.21 23.74
C ASP A 207 -0.52 0.65 24.79
N THR A 208 -1.66 1.17 24.34
CA THR A 208 -2.74 1.63 25.23
C THR A 208 -3.41 0.42 25.88
N ALA A 209 -3.57 -0.68 25.15
CA ALA A 209 -4.08 -1.94 25.68
C ALA A 209 -3.19 -2.48 26.80
N LEU A 210 -1.87 -2.56 26.59
CA LEU A 210 -0.92 -3.06 27.59
C LEU A 210 -0.78 -2.16 28.82
N LYS A 211 -1.06 -0.86 28.70
CA LYS A 211 -1.08 0.10 29.82
C LYS A 211 -2.40 0.15 30.57
N SER A 212 -3.46 -0.45 30.02
CA SER A 212 -4.78 -0.49 30.64
C SER A 212 -4.86 -1.56 31.75
N ASP A 213 -6.01 -1.65 32.40
CA ASP A 213 -6.33 -2.65 33.43
C ASP A 213 -6.37 -4.09 32.89
N ILE A 214 -6.68 -4.31 31.60
CA ILE A 214 -6.61 -5.62 30.95
C ILE A 214 -5.18 -5.96 30.47
N GLY A 215 -4.26 -4.99 30.45
CA GLY A 215 -2.87 -5.16 30.01
C GLY A 215 -2.12 -6.33 30.66
N PRO A 216 -2.17 -6.53 31.99
CA PRO A 216 -1.56 -7.68 32.64
C PRO A 216 -2.07 -9.04 32.11
N THR A 217 -3.34 -9.13 31.75
CA THR A 217 -3.91 -10.35 31.15
C THR A 217 -3.32 -10.63 29.78
N PHE A 218 -3.14 -9.62 28.92
CA PHE A 218 -2.47 -9.81 27.62
C PHE A 218 -1.02 -10.27 27.75
N LEU A 219 -0.28 -9.74 28.74
CA LEU A 219 1.08 -10.21 29.03
C LEU A 219 1.11 -11.66 29.51
N GLU A 220 0.12 -12.07 30.32
CA GLU A 220 -0.02 -13.46 30.76
C GLU A 220 -0.39 -14.40 29.61
N ILE A 221 -1.28 -13.96 28.70
CA ILE A 221 -1.64 -14.70 27.49
C ILE A 221 -0.39 -14.95 26.64
N ARG A 222 0.40 -13.90 26.36
CA ARG A 222 1.67 -14.04 25.62
C ARG A 222 2.61 -15.05 26.25
N ALA A 223 2.77 -14.98 27.58
CA ALA A 223 3.63 -15.91 28.31
C ALA A 223 3.14 -17.37 28.19
N LYS A 224 1.83 -17.60 28.33
CA LYS A 224 1.22 -18.94 28.21
C LYS A 224 1.25 -19.49 26.78
N MET A 225 1.04 -18.66 25.76
CA MET A 225 1.17 -19.09 24.37
C MET A 225 2.61 -19.52 24.07
N LYS A 226 3.58 -18.72 24.52
CA LYS A 226 5.00 -19.09 24.40
C LYS A 226 5.35 -20.40 25.11
N GLU A 227 4.82 -20.63 26.31
CA GLU A 227 5.01 -21.89 27.04
C GLU A 227 4.43 -23.08 26.25
N ARG A 228 3.22 -22.94 25.71
CA ARG A 228 2.58 -23.98 24.88
C ARG A 228 3.38 -24.29 23.61
N TRP A 229 3.89 -23.27 22.94
CA TRP A 229 4.74 -23.44 21.77
C TRP A 229 6.02 -24.21 22.13
N LEU A 230 6.72 -23.81 23.20
CA LEU A 230 7.91 -24.52 23.69
C LEU A 230 7.63 -26.00 24.01
N GLU A 231 6.49 -26.30 24.64
CA GLU A 231 6.08 -27.68 24.91
C GLU A 231 5.80 -28.50 23.64
N ARG A 232 5.22 -27.89 22.61
CA ARG A 232 4.99 -28.54 21.31
C ARG A 232 6.29 -28.82 20.60
N LYS A 233 7.21 -27.85 20.60
CA LYS A 233 8.56 -27.98 20.04
C LYS A 233 9.33 -29.14 20.69
N GLU A 234 9.32 -29.22 22.03
CA GLU A 234 9.98 -30.34 22.74
C GLU A 234 9.37 -31.71 22.39
N LYS A 235 8.04 -31.79 22.25
CA LYS A 235 7.35 -33.02 21.85
C LYS A 235 7.68 -33.43 20.41
N LYS A 236 7.74 -32.48 19.48
CA LYS A 236 8.13 -32.73 18.08
C LYS A 236 9.57 -33.22 18.01
N ALA A 237 10.51 -32.53 18.66
CA ALA A 237 11.91 -32.94 18.72
C ALA A 237 12.07 -34.35 19.31
N THR A 238 11.30 -34.69 20.34
CA THR A 238 11.31 -36.05 20.92
C THR A 238 10.82 -37.10 19.92
N GLN A 239 9.73 -36.83 19.19
CA GLN A 239 9.18 -37.74 18.18
C GLN A 239 10.12 -37.90 16.98
N GLN A 240 10.74 -36.83 16.51
CA GLN A 240 11.73 -36.86 15.44
C GLN A 240 13.00 -37.62 15.86
N ALA A 241 13.48 -37.44 17.09
CA ALA A 241 14.63 -38.19 17.62
C ALA A 241 14.34 -39.70 17.69
N GLU A 242 13.12 -40.09 18.08
CA GLU A 242 12.68 -41.49 18.06
C GLU A 242 12.60 -42.08 16.64
N GLN A 243 12.22 -41.26 15.64
CA GLN A 243 12.17 -41.67 14.23
C GLN A 243 13.57 -41.75 13.58
N LYS A 244 14.43 -40.74 13.81
CA LYS A 244 15.83 -40.71 13.32
C LYS A 244 16.66 -41.86 13.93
N ALA A 245 16.38 -42.29 15.16
CA ALA A 245 17.01 -43.48 15.77
C ALA A 245 16.67 -44.82 15.05
N GLY A 246 15.74 -44.82 14.10
CA GLY A 246 15.33 -45.98 13.30
C GLY A 246 15.80 -46.01 11.84
N GLN A 247 16.51 -44.99 11.34
CA GLN A 247 16.97 -44.90 9.95
C GLN A 247 18.50 -44.67 9.87
N GLU A 248 19.19 -45.39 8.95
CA GLU A 248 20.63 -45.24 8.71
C GLU A 248 20.94 -43.94 7.93
N GLU A 249 22.04 -43.29 8.31
CA GLU A 249 22.50 -41.96 7.91
C GLU A 249 22.65 -41.79 6.38
N GLY A 250 21.97 -40.78 5.83
CA GLY A 250 22.20 -40.23 4.49
C GLY A 250 21.65 -38.80 4.40
N ASP A 251 22.53 -37.87 4.03
CA ASP A 251 22.37 -36.43 3.77
C ASP A 251 21.50 -35.64 4.77
N GLN A 252 22.14 -35.10 5.81
CA GLN A 252 21.53 -34.37 6.94
C GLN A 252 21.56 -32.84 6.82
N GLU A 253 22.36 -32.24 5.93
CA GLU A 253 22.60 -30.78 5.96
C GLU A 253 21.50 -29.94 5.27
N GLU A 254 20.89 -30.39 4.16
CA GLU A 254 19.82 -29.60 3.48
C GLU A 254 18.47 -29.65 4.24
N GLY A 255 18.23 -30.69 5.03
CA GLY A 255 17.00 -30.82 5.82
C GLY A 255 17.01 -30.04 7.13
N GLU A 256 18.18 -29.63 7.63
CA GLU A 256 18.28 -28.83 8.88
C GLU A 256 17.90 -27.36 8.65
N GLU A 257 18.22 -26.77 7.50
CA GLU A 257 17.82 -25.39 7.16
C GLU A 257 16.32 -25.27 6.86
N GLU A 258 15.73 -26.23 6.12
CA GLU A 258 14.26 -26.28 5.90
C GLU A 258 13.48 -26.54 7.21
N GLU A 259 14.01 -27.39 8.11
CA GLU A 259 13.43 -27.61 9.44
C GLU A 259 13.49 -26.33 10.31
N GLU A 260 14.56 -25.53 10.22
CA GLU A 260 14.68 -24.25 10.95
C GLU A 260 13.71 -23.17 10.42
N GLU A 261 13.54 -23.04 9.10
CA GLU A 261 12.57 -22.11 8.50
C GLU A 261 11.11 -22.47 8.85
N GLU A 262 10.73 -23.74 8.75
CA GLU A 262 9.40 -24.21 9.18
C GLU A 262 9.16 -23.96 10.68
N GLU A 263 10.20 -24.10 11.52
CA GLU A 263 10.12 -23.83 12.95
C GLU A 263 9.96 -22.33 13.29
N GLU A 264 10.58 -21.44 12.51
CA GLU A 264 10.41 -19.99 12.66
C GLU A 264 9.00 -19.56 12.23
N GLU A 265 8.48 -20.08 11.11
CA GLU A 265 7.10 -19.82 10.66
C GLU A 265 6.07 -20.30 11.71
N GLU A 266 6.28 -21.48 12.32
CA GLU A 266 5.40 -21.98 13.39
C GLU A 266 5.51 -21.18 14.71
N GLU A 267 6.68 -20.60 15.04
CA GLU A 267 6.80 -19.69 16.19
C GLU A 267 6.02 -18.40 15.98
N GLU A 268 6.06 -17.84 14.76
CA GLU A 268 5.29 -16.65 14.41
C GLU A 268 3.78 -16.91 14.46
N GLU A 269 3.30 -18.06 13.95
CA GLU A 269 1.88 -18.42 13.97
C GLU A 269 1.29 -18.58 15.39
N ASP A 270 2.11 -19.03 16.37
CA ASP A 270 1.69 -19.24 17.76
C ASP A 270 1.90 -17.98 18.66
N GLU A 271 2.40 -16.85 18.12
CA GLU A 271 2.53 -15.60 18.90
C GLU A 271 1.24 -14.75 18.89
N LEU A 272 0.90 -14.17 20.04
CA LEU A 272 -0.17 -13.17 20.10
C LEU A 272 0.31 -11.82 19.53
N HIS A 273 0.05 -11.61 18.24
CA HIS A 273 0.39 -10.38 17.53
C HIS A 273 -0.24 -9.11 18.15
N ASP A 274 0.45 -7.97 17.97
CA ASP A 274 0.05 -6.65 18.47
C ASP A 274 -1.34 -6.21 17.96
N ASP A 275 -1.65 -6.50 16.69
CA ASP A 275 -2.95 -6.16 16.08
C ASP A 275 -4.08 -6.99 16.69
N THR A 276 -3.84 -8.28 16.97
CA THR A 276 -4.78 -9.17 17.66
C THR A 276 -5.08 -8.66 19.08
N ILE A 277 -4.06 -8.21 19.83
CA ILE A 277 -4.26 -7.56 21.13
C ILE A 277 -5.14 -6.32 20.98
N SER A 278 -4.87 -5.51 19.97
CA SER A 278 -5.58 -4.26 19.74
C SER A 278 -7.05 -4.50 19.37
N MET A 279 -7.34 -5.54 18.59
CA MET A 279 -8.70 -6.00 18.28
C MET A 279 -9.43 -6.52 19.53
N LEU A 280 -8.79 -7.38 20.33
CA LEU A 280 -9.37 -7.88 21.59
C LEU A 280 -9.63 -6.75 22.59
N PHE A 281 -8.71 -5.78 22.66
CA PHE A 281 -8.87 -4.58 23.47
C PHE A 281 -10.05 -3.71 23.02
N LEU A 282 -10.22 -3.53 21.70
CA LEU A 282 -11.36 -2.83 21.12
C LEU A 282 -12.68 -3.51 21.50
N ILE A 283 -12.77 -4.83 21.38
CA ILE A 283 -13.96 -5.61 21.78
C ILE A 283 -14.22 -5.44 23.28
N HIS A 284 -13.18 -5.56 24.12
CA HIS A 284 -13.30 -5.40 25.57
C HIS A 284 -13.86 -4.02 25.95
N GLU A 285 -13.28 -2.94 25.42
CA GLU A 285 -13.72 -1.57 25.70
C GLU A 285 -15.16 -1.33 25.17
N MET A 286 -15.49 -1.84 23.98
CA MET A 286 -16.78 -1.62 23.32
C MET A 286 -17.93 -2.46 23.90
N LYS A 287 -17.68 -3.71 24.28
CA LYS A 287 -18.72 -4.67 24.66
C LYS A 287 -18.74 -4.92 26.16
N THR A 288 -17.58 -5.14 26.77
CA THR A 288 -17.48 -5.48 28.19
C THR A 288 -17.55 -4.24 29.08
N LYS A 289 -16.73 -3.22 28.80
CA LYS A 289 -16.73 -1.98 29.61
C LYS A 289 -17.85 -1.03 29.26
N ARG A 290 -18.14 -0.87 27.95
CA ARG A 290 -19.12 0.02 27.31
C ARG A 290 -19.38 1.31 28.10
N GLU A 291 -20.27 1.27 29.08
CA GLU A 291 -20.67 2.42 29.92
C GLU A 291 -19.55 3.04 30.75
N THR A 292 -18.52 2.25 31.09
CA THR A 292 -17.35 2.70 31.86
C THR A 292 -16.15 3.01 30.98
N SER A 293 -16.23 2.74 29.67
CA SER A 293 -15.15 3.03 28.73
C SER A 293 -15.07 4.53 28.50
N ARG A 294 -13.85 5.09 28.57
CA ARG A 294 -13.62 6.48 28.17
C ARG A 294 -13.90 6.72 26.70
N TRP A 295 -13.84 5.68 25.86
CA TRP A 295 -14.09 5.77 24.41
C TRP A 295 -15.57 5.54 24.04
N LYS A 296 -16.47 5.44 25.02
CA LYS A 296 -17.90 5.18 24.76
C LYS A 296 -18.49 6.08 23.67
N THR A 297 -18.29 7.39 23.79
CA THR A 297 -18.84 8.37 22.83
C THR A 297 -18.22 8.20 21.44
N TYR A 298 -16.94 7.85 21.35
CA TYR A 298 -16.29 7.53 20.09
C TYR A 298 -16.86 6.26 19.46
N PHE A 299 -17.12 5.22 20.25
CA PHE A 299 -17.70 3.99 19.73
C PHE A 299 -19.11 4.15 19.19
N ASP A 300 -19.88 5.08 19.75
CA ASP A 300 -21.22 5.41 19.24
C ASP A 300 -21.15 6.00 17.80
N PHE A 301 -19.98 6.46 17.34
CA PHE A 301 -19.74 6.95 15.97
C PHE A 301 -19.20 5.88 15.00
N LEU A 302 -18.69 4.75 15.50
CA LEU A 302 -18.16 3.70 14.64
C LEU A 302 -19.28 3.01 13.84
N PRO A 303 -19.00 2.56 12.60
CA PRO A 303 -19.94 1.72 11.86
C PRO A 303 -20.31 0.46 12.65
N GLY A 304 -21.60 0.12 12.68
CA GLY A 304 -22.06 -1.14 13.26
C GLY A 304 -21.86 -2.35 12.33
N LYS A 305 -21.70 -2.11 11.03
CA LYS A 305 -21.43 -3.10 9.98
C LYS A 305 -20.46 -2.52 8.96
N PHE A 306 -19.75 -3.41 8.27
CA PHE A 306 -18.79 -3.07 7.23
C PHE A 306 -19.15 -3.82 5.95
N GLU A 307 -19.03 -3.13 4.82
CA GLU A 307 -19.25 -3.68 3.48
C GLU A 307 -17.92 -4.05 2.80
N THR A 308 -16.87 -4.28 3.60
CA THR A 308 -15.56 -4.74 3.11
C THR A 308 -15.68 -6.15 2.54
N GLY A 309 -14.84 -6.50 1.58
CA GLY A 309 -14.79 -7.86 1.03
C GLY A 309 -14.65 -8.92 2.13
N ILE A 310 -13.86 -8.65 3.17
CA ILE A 310 -13.69 -9.61 4.27
C ILE A 310 -14.97 -9.73 5.12
N CYS A 311 -15.63 -8.62 5.46
CA CYS A 311 -16.79 -8.61 6.37
C CYS A 311 -18.15 -8.81 5.69
N PHE A 312 -18.22 -8.71 4.36
CA PHE A 312 -19.49 -8.77 3.63
C PHE A 312 -20.17 -10.13 3.82
N GLU A 313 -21.42 -10.11 4.28
CA GLU A 313 -22.28 -11.28 4.38
C GLU A 313 -23.35 -11.21 3.30
N GLU A 314 -23.55 -12.31 2.57
CA GLU A 314 -24.56 -12.39 1.52
C GLU A 314 -25.99 -12.40 2.10
N GLU A 315 -26.90 -11.66 1.48
CA GLU A 315 -28.30 -11.63 1.90
C GLU A 315 -29.01 -12.94 1.48
N GLU A 316 -29.60 -13.66 2.45
CA GLU A 316 -30.43 -14.83 2.17
C GLU A 316 -31.62 -14.46 1.26
N GLY A 317 -31.68 -15.03 0.05
CA GLY A 317 -32.84 -14.90 -0.85
C GLY A 317 -32.61 -14.22 -2.20
N GLY A 318 -31.36 -14.14 -2.69
CA GLY A 318 -31.02 -13.65 -4.03
C GLY A 318 -30.56 -12.19 -4.07
N GLY A 319 -29.81 -11.76 -3.04
CA GLY A 319 -29.08 -10.49 -3.05
C GLY A 319 -27.75 -10.59 -3.82
N LEU A 320 -26.94 -9.54 -3.73
CA LEU A 320 -25.60 -9.48 -4.31
C LEU A 320 -24.72 -10.60 -3.74
N ASN A 321 -24.14 -11.44 -4.61
CA ASN A 321 -23.13 -12.43 -4.26
C ASN A 321 -21.79 -11.96 -4.85
N LEU A 322 -20.85 -11.57 -3.98
CA LEU A 322 -19.57 -11.01 -4.44
C LEU A 322 -18.69 -12.04 -5.15
N ASP A 323 -18.84 -13.33 -4.85
CA ASP A 323 -18.05 -14.38 -5.48
C ASP A 323 -18.51 -14.66 -6.91
N GLU A 324 -19.82 -14.58 -7.16
CA GLU A 324 -20.41 -14.70 -8.50
C GLU A 324 -20.14 -13.45 -9.35
N GLU A 325 -20.34 -12.26 -8.79
CA GLU A 325 -20.18 -10.97 -9.49
C GLU A 325 -18.72 -10.66 -9.82
N LEU A 326 -17.77 -11.18 -9.02
CA LEU A 326 -16.33 -10.98 -9.25
C LEU A 326 -15.63 -12.28 -9.65
N ALA A 327 -16.39 -13.26 -10.15
CA ALA A 327 -15.85 -14.50 -10.67
C ALA A 327 -14.85 -14.24 -11.82
N GLY A 328 -13.77 -15.01 -11.85
CA GLY A 328 -12.69 -14.82 -12.82
C GLY A 328 -11.67 -13.74 -12.44
N THR A 329 -11.95 -12.92 -11.41
CA THR A 329 -10.97 -11.99 -10.85
C THR A 329 -10.16 -12.64 -9.71
N GLY A 330 -8.98 -12.08 -9.42
CA GLY A 330 -8.17 -12.49 -8.26
C GLY A 330 -8.79 -12.09 -6.91
N PHE A 331 -9.91 -11.37 -6.89
CA PHE A 331 -10.55 -10.90 -5.65
C PHE A 331 -11.10 -12.04 -4.80
N VAL A 332 -11.80 -13.00 -5.41
CA VAL A 332 -12.48 -14.09 -4.68
C VAL A 332 -11.48 -14.93 -3.88
N GLN A 333 -10.37 -15.31 -4.50
CA GLN A 333 -9.31 -16.07 -3.84
C GLN A 333 -8.71 -15.30 -2.67
N LYS A 334 -8.39 -14.01 -2.86
CA LYS A 334 -7.84 -13.14 -1.81
C LYS A 334 -8.83 -13.00 -0.64
N ARG A 335 -10.11 -12.77 -0.93
CA ARG A 335 -11.19 -12.67 0.06
C ARG A 335 -11.25 -13.90 0.95
N TRP A 336 -11.28 -15.10 0.36
CA TRP A 336 -11.39 -16.34 1.13
C TRP A 336 -10.13 -16.63 1.95
N LYS A 337 -8.94 -16.36 1.40
CA LYS A 337 -7.69 -16.46 2.15
C LYS A 337 -7.68 -15.56 3.39
N GLU A 338 -8.04 -14.29 3.24
CA GLU A 338 -8.10 -13.35 4.38
C GLU A 338 -9.16 -13.77 5.41
N ARG A 339 -10.33 -14.26 4.97
CA ARG A 339 -11.35 -14.77 5.90
C ARG A 339 -10.87 -16.00 6.66
N GLU A 340 -10.20 -16.93 5.99
CA GLU A 340 -9.63 -18.12 6.63
C GLU A 340 -8.60 -17.74 7.68
N VAL A 341 -7.73 -16.76 7.41
CA VAL A 341 -6.78 -16.24 8.40
C VAL A 341 -7.52 -15.71 9.64
N VAL A 342 -8.56 -14.90 9.47
CA VAL A 342 -9.34 -14.35 10.60
C VAL A 342 -10.05 -15.46 11.38
N GLU A 343 -10.65 -16.44 10.70
CA GLU A 343 -11.29 -17.61 11.31
C GLU A 343 -10.27 -18.47 12.07
N HIS A 344 -9.11 -18.72 11.48
CA HIS A 344 -8.02 -19.46 12.10
C HIS A 344 -7.53 -18.75 13.38
N THR A 345 -7.22 -17.46 13.31
CA THR A 345 -6.81 -16.67 14.49
C THR A 345 -7.86 -16.73 15.60
N TYR A 346 -9.15 -16.58 15.26
CA TYR A 346 -10.22 -16.69 16.26
C TYR A 346 -10.27 -18.08 16.91
N ASN A 347 -10.20 -19.15 16.11
CA ASN A 347 -10.26 -20.53 16.61
C ASN A 347 -9.03 -20.94 17.41
N MET A 348 -7.87 -20.34 17.14
CA MET A 348 -6.66 -20.51 17.95
C MET A 348 -6.82 -19.90 19.35
N LEU A 349 -7.57 -18.81 19.47
CA LEU A 349 -7.78 -18.10 20.73
C LEU A 349 -8.99 -18.59 21.52
N PHE A 350 -10.09 -18.98 20.84
CA PHE A 350 -11.35 -19.35 21.47
C PHE A 350 -11.70 -20.83 21.22
N PRO A 351 -12.10 -21.60 22.26
CA PRO A 351 -12.58 -21.16 23.57
C PRO A 351 -11.50 -20.98 24.64
N TRP A 352 -10.22 -21.17 24.30
CA TRP A 352 -9.11 -21.17 25.27
C TRP A 352 -9.08 -19.93 26.16
N LEU A 353 -9.16 -18.72 25.57
CA LEU A 353 -9.17 -17.48 26.33
C LEU A 353 -10.37 -17.36 27.27
N THR A 354 -11.55 -17.82 26.86
CA THR A 354 -12.72 -17.85 27.74
C THR A 354 -12.53 -18.82 28.91
N GLU A 355 -11.84 -19.94 28.70
CA GLU A 355 -11.64 -20.96 29.73
C GLU A 355 -10.57 -20.57 30.75
N GLU A 356 -9.44 -20.01 30.30
CA GLU A 356 -8.36 -19.57 31.18
C GLU A 356 -8.62 -18.21 31.82
N PHE A 357 -9.30 -17.31 31.13
CA PHE A 357 -9.52 -15.92 31.56
C PHE A 357 -11.02 -15.52 31.52
N PRO A 358 -11.92 -16.30 32.16
CA PRO A 358 -13.37 -16.10 32.09
C PRO A 358 -13.84 -14.75 32.66
N GLN A 359 -13.04 -14.14 33.53
CA GLN A 359 -13.32 -12.82 34.10
C GLN A 359 -13.12 -11.67 33.11
N VAL A 360 -12.45 -11.92 31.98
CA VAL A 360 -12.14 -10.94 30.95
C VAL A 360 -12.86 -11.27 29.63
N PHE A 361 -12.77 -12.54 29.19
CA PHE A 361 -13.22 -12.97 27.87
C PHE A 361 -14.54 -13.75 27.93
N ASP A 362 -15.65 -13.03 28.12
CA ASP A 362 -16.99 -13.61 28.08
C ASP A 362 -17.37 -14.05 26.64
N ARG A 363 -17.94 -15.25 26.50
CA ARG A 363 -18.43 -15.77 25.21
C ARG A 363 -19.51 -14.90 24.59
N GLU A 364 -20.28 -14.16 25.39
CA GLU A 364 -21.31 -13.25 24.88
C GLU A 364 -20.72 -12.01 24.20
N HIS A 365 -19.50 -11.60 24.57
CA HIS A 365 -18.85 -10.39 24.04
C HIS A 365 -17.76 -10.69 23.01
N PHE A 366 -17.08 -11.83 23.14
CA PHE A 366 -16.00 -12.26 22.27
C PHE A 366 -16.43 -13.41 21.36
N ASP A 367 -17.56 -13.21 20.68
CA ASP A 367 -17.99 -14.11 19.61
C ASP A 367 -17.29 -13.77 18.28
N PHE A 368 -17.39 -14.68 17.31
CA PHE A 368 -16.76 -14.50 16.00
C PHE A 368 -17.28 -13.23 15.28
N GLN A 369 -18.54 -12.87 15.49
CA GLN A 369 -19.13 -11.66 14.91
C GLN A 369 -18.52 -10.38 15.48
N SER A 370 -18.24 -10.33 16.79
CA SER A 370 -17.53 -9.22 17.40
C SER A 370 -16.05 -9.17 16.97
N PHE A 371 -15.43 -10.33 16.75
CA PHE A 371 -14.07 -10.43 16.21
C PHE A 371 -13.99 -9.91 14.76
N MET A 372 -14.91 -10.33 13.89
CA MET A 372 -15.05 -9.83 12.53
C MET A 372 -15.36 -8.33 12.48
N TRP A 373 -16.23 -7.84 13.38
CA TRP A 373 -16.48 -6.40 13.49
C TRP A 373 -15.22 -5.64 13.88
N ALA A 374 -14.43 -6.14 14.85
CA ALA A 374 -13.16 -5.52 15.22
C ALA A 374 -12.17 -5.53 14.06
N ARG A 375 -12.08 -6.62 13.29
CA ARG A 375 -11.27 -6.68 12.07
C ARG A 375 -11.69 -5.61 11.06
N GLY A 376 -13.00 -5.47 10.81
CA GLY A 376 -13.54 -4.43 9.94
C GLY A 376 -13.22 -3.01 10.41
N VAL A 377 -13.24 -2.73 11.72
CA VAL A 377 -12.78 -1.44 12.26
C VAL A 377 -11.30 -1.24 11.95
N PHE A 378 -10.46 -2.24 12.20
CA PHE A 378 -9.02 -2.14 12.00
C PHE A 378 -8.65 -1.91 10.53
N ASP A 379 -9.18 -2.73 9.64
CA ASP A 379 -8.89 -2.65 8.20
C ASP A 379 -9.30 -1.29 7.60
N THR A 380 -10.42 -0.73 8.06
CA THR A 380 -11.02 0.46 7.43
C THR A 380 -10.56 1.79 8.03
N ARG A 381 -10.03 1.80 9.27
CA ARG A 381 -9.85 3.04 10.06
C ARG A 381 -8.51 3.19 10.75
N CYS A 382 -7.73 2.13 10.90
CA CYS A 382 -6.44 2.25 11.55
C CYS A 382 -5.41 2.94 10.65
N VAL A 383 -4.47 3.63 11.30
CA VAL A 383 -3.29 4.20 10.66
C VAL A 383 -2.04 3.70 11.36
N THR A 384 -0.98 3.48 10.58
CA THR A 384 0.33 3.12 11.13
C THR A 384 0.99 4.36 11.72
N VAL A 385 1.36 4.29 13.00
CA VAL A 385 2.06 5.34 13.72
C VAL A 385 3.46 4.87 14.09
N LYS A 386 4.46 5.70 13.76
CA LYS A 386 5.85 5.42 14.14
C LYS A 386 6.10 5.85 15.59
N PHE A 387 6.34 4.88 16.46
CA PHE A 387 6.78 5.11 17.83
C PHE A 387 8.29 4.89 17.97
N PRO A 388 8.97 5.52 18.94
CA PRO A 388 10.35 5.19 19.25
C PRO A 388 10.45 3.73 19.71
N ALA A 389 11.40 2.98 19.17
CA ALA A 389 11.69 1.63 19.64
C ALA A 389 12.22 1.68 21.09
N GLU A 390 11.71 0.83 21.97
CA GLU A 390 12.24 0.69 23.33
C GLU A 390 13.61 0.00 23.28
N LYS A 391 14.53 0.39 24.18
CA LYS A 391 15.88 -0.21 24.27
C LYS A 391 15.88 -1.63 24.87
N THR A 392 14.73 -2.28 24.95
CA THR A 392 14.53 -3.53 25.69
C THR A 392 14.72 -4.74 24.78
N GLY A 393 15.95 -4.98 24.31
CA GLY A 393 16.52 -6.30 23.97
C GLY A 393 15.82 -7.25 22.99
N LYS A 394 14.61 -6.95 22.52
CA LYS A 394 13.88 -7.63 21.48
C LYS A 394 13.54 -6.55 20.45
N VAL A 395 14.35 -6.53 19.40
CA VAL A 395 13.96 -5.95 18.12
C VAL A 395 12.70 -6.73 17.73
N GLY A 396 11.55 -6.05 17.65
CA GLY A 396 10.44 -6.64 16.90
C GLY A 396 11.00 -6.94 15.52
N VAL A 397 10.86 -8.19 15.08
CA VAL A 397 11.21 -8.55 13.72
C VAL A 397 10.23 -7.78 12.85
N ASP A 398 10.70 -6.68 12.27
CA ASP A 398 10.00 -6.04 11.19
C ASP A 398 10.07 -7.04 10.02
N ASN A 399 8.97 -7.73 9.69
CA ASN A 399 8.91 -8.65 8.53
C ASN A 399 9.11 -7.97 7.17
N ASN A 400 9.65 -6.75 7.12
CA ASN A 400 10.06 -6.09 5.89
C ASN A 400 11.38 -5.28 5.99
N GLY A 401 12.11 -5.27 7.11
CA GLY A 401 13.36 -4.47 7.20
C GLY A 401 13.19 -2.95 6.91
N GLU A 402 11.95 -2.45 7.02
CA GLU A 402 11.48 -1.12 6.58
C GLU A 402 11.52 -0.03 7.68
N GLY A 403 11.87 -0.40 8.91
CA GLY A 403 11.85 0.52 10.05
C GLY A 403 12.92 1.61 9.94
N GLU A 404 12.53 2.88 10.13
CA GLU A 404 13.51 3.93 10.43
C GLU A 404 14.26 3.51 11.71
N LYS A 405 15.60 3.36 11.63
CA LYS A 405 16.43 2.88 12.74
C LYS A 405 16.07 3.59 14.06
N GLY A 406 15.56 2.82 15.02
CA GLY A 406 15.16 3.32 16.34
C GLY A 406 13.69 3.71 16.48
N THR A 407 12.87 3.36 15.49
CA THR A 407 11.40 3.43 15.55
C THR A 407 10.78 2.04 15.36
N ARG A 408 9.51 1.90 15.74
CA ARG A 408 8.65 0.76 15.46
C ARG A 408 7.30 1.26 14.96
N ASP A 409 6.68 0.48 14.09
CA ASP A 409 5.37 0.79 13.54
C ASP A 409 4.28 0.18 14.43
N VAL A 410 3.22 0.96 14.69
CA VAL A 410 2.09 0.52 15.51
C VAL A 410 0.80 0.91 14.83
N THR A 411 -0.03 -0.08 14.53
CA THR A 411 -1.38 0.11 14.01
C THR A 411 -2.26 0.73 15.09
N CYS A 412 -2.79 1.92 14.82
CA CYS A 412 -3.58 2.68 15.78
C CYS A 412 -4.92 3.08 15.20
N LEU A 413 -5.99 2.88 15.96
CA LEU A 413 -7.25 3.57 15.74
C LEU A 413 -7.16 4.96 16.38
N VAL A 414 -7.41 6.00 15.58
CA VAL A 414 -7.17 7.40 15.95
C VAL A 414 -8.48 8.17 15.92
N PRO A 415 -9.16 8.33 17.08
CA PRO A 415 -10.40 9.07 17.14
C PRO A 415 -10.27 10.43 16.49
N TRP A 416 -11.29 10.80 15.69
CA TRP A 416 -11.42 12.05 14.94
C TRP A 416 -10.64 12.09 13.63
N ALA A 417 -9.39 11.62 13.60
CA ALA A 417 -8.61 11.56 12.36
C ALA A 417 -9.12 10.45 11.41
N ASP A 418 -9.60 9.34 11.96
CA ASP A 418 -10.18 8.20 11.23
C ASP A 418 -11.51 8.50 10.50
N MET A 419 -12.03 9.72 10.63
CA MET A 419 -13.21 10.20 9.92
C MET A 419 -12.87 10.87 8.58
N CYS A 420 -11.59 11.08 8.27
CA CYS A 420 -11.16 11.60 6.97
C CYS A 420 -11.23 10.51 5.90
N ASN A 421 -11.88 10.79 4.78
CA ASN A 421 -11.91 9.88 3.63
C ASN A 421 -10.57 9.85 2.87
N HIS A 422 -10.42 8.86 1.99
CA HIS A 422 -9.29 8.73 1.08
C HIS A 422 -9.34 9.77 -0.04
N HIS A 423 -8.16 10.25 -0.46
CA HIS A 423 -7.96 10.76 -1.80
C HIS A 423 -6.50 10.55 -2.23
N PRO A 424 -6.19 10.17 -3.50
CA PRO A 424 -4.81 10.00 -3.94
C PRO A 424 -3.96 11.26 -3.76
N TYR A 425 -4.60 12.43 -3.89
CA TYR A 425 -3.99 13.74 -3.68
C TYR A 425 -4.38 14.39 -2.34
N ALA A 426 -4.53 13.58 -1.29
CA ALA A 426 -4.91 14.05 0.05
C ALA A 426 -4.05 15.21 0.57
N GLN A 427 -4.66 16.07 1.39
CA GLN A 427 -3.99 17.26 1.90
C GLN A 427 -3.22 17.01 3.19
N LEU A 428 -3.51 15.93 3.93
CA LEU A 428 -2.87 15.64 5.20
C LEU A 428 -1.61 14.78 5.03
N ASN A 429 -0.63 14.99 5.89
CA ASN A 429 0.55 14.14 5.99
C ASN A 429 0.25 12.82 6.72
N LYS A 430 1.24 11.92 6.72
CA LYS A 430 1.23 10.78 7.65
C LYS A 430 1.30 11.31 9.09
N PRO A 431 0.63 10.62 10.05
CA PRO A 431 0.67 11.01 11.44
C PRO A 431 2.11 11.00 11.97
N SER A 432 2.42 11.96 12.84
CA SER A 432 3.72 12.05 13.51
C SER A 432 3.56 12.46 14.96
N LEU A 433 4.46 11.98 15.82
CA LEU A 433 4.47 12.41 17.22
C LEU A 433 5.01 13.83 17.34
N ASP A 434 4.38 14.62 18.20
CA ASP A 434 4.88 15.93 18.57
C ASP A 434 6.26 15.82 19.27
N PRO A 435 7.02 16.93 19.39
CA PRO A 435 8.34 16.88 20.04
C PRO A 435 8.33 16.35 21.48
N THR A 436 7.20 16.47 22.19
CA THR A 436 7.05 15.93 23.56
C THR A 436 6.65 14.46 23.58
N ARG A 437 6.28 13.88 22.43
CA ARG A 437 5.79 12.51 22.23
C ARG A 437 4.52 12.18 23.04
N LYS A 438 3.74 13.21 23.36
CA LYS A 438 2.49 13.08 24.10
C LYS A 438 1.28 13.17 23.18
N PHE A 439 1.46 13.73 21.99
CA PHE A 439 0.39 13.92 21.03
C PHE A 439 0.78 13.37 19.67
N LEU A 440 -0.16 12.68 19.03
CA LEU A 440 -0.15 12.39 17.61
C LEU A 440 -0.69 13.60 16.86
N GLN A 441 0.05 14.06 15.84
CA GLN A 441 -0.31 15.23 15.05
C GLN A 441 -0.41 14.90 13.57
N PHE A 442 -1.38 15.53 12.93
CA PHE A 442 -1.50 15.60 11.48
C PHE A 442 -1.36 17.06 11.07
N CYS A 443 -0.58 17.29 10.03
CA CYS A 443 -0.34 18.59 9.45
C CYS A 443 -0.88 18.62 8.02
N THR A 444 -1.43 19.75 7.63
CA THR A 444 -1.72 19.99 6.22
C THR A 444 -0.41 20.10 5.45
N MET A 445 -0.34 19.41 4.33
CA MET A 445 0.69 19.62 3.31
C MET A 445 0.23 20.67 2.32
N ALA A 446 -1.09 20.90 2.21
CA ALA A 446 -1.74 21.78 1.25
C ALA A 446 -2.66 22.80 1.91
N PRO A 447 -2.79 24.02 1.34
CA PRO A 447 -3.87 24.89 1.75
C PRO A 447 -5.22 24.24 1.41
N ILE A 448 -6.16 24.32 2.35
CA ILE A 448 -7.52 23.80 2.21
C ILE A 448 -8.48 24.98 2.27
N LYS A 449 -9.42 25.05 1.34
CA LYS A 449 -10.41 26.12 1.31
C LYS A 449 -11.57 25.81 2.23
N GLN A 450 -12.13 26.84 2.84
CA GLN A 450 -13.38 26.72 3.59
C GLN A 450 -14.45 25.99 2.77
N GLY A 451 -15.15 25.04 3.39
CA GLY A 451 -16.18 24.21 2.78
C GLY A 451 -15.66 23.02 1.98
N SER A 452 -14.33 22.86 1.84
CA SER A 452 -13.73 21.68 1.19
C SER A 452 -13.61 20.53 2.18
N GLN A 453 -13.81 19.31 1.69
CA GLN A 453 -13.49 18.10 2.44
C GLN A 453 -11.97 18.00 2.69
N VAL A 454 -11.63 17.44 3.85
CA VAL A 454 -10.25 17.13 4.27
C VAL A 454 -10.04 15.63 4.09
N PHE A 455 -8.99 15.26 3.37
CA PHE A 455 -8.70 13.87 3.02
C PHE A 455 -7.37 13.40 3.63
N LEU A 456 -7.32 12.09 3.92
CA LEU A 456 -6.11 11.31 4.15
C LEU A 456 -5.78 10.50 2.89
N ASN A 457 -4.52 10.09 2.74
CA ASN A 457 -4.16 9.08 1.75
C ASN A 457 -3.93 7.76 2.51
N TYR A 458 -4.79 6.78 2.26
CA TYR A 458 -4.75 5.46 2.90
C TYR A 458 -3.60 4.58 2.41
N GLY A 459 -3.02 4.94 1.26
CA GLY A 459 -1.97 4.20 0.60
C GLY A 459 -2.21 4.09 -0.91
N PRO A 460 -1.21 3.61 -1.65
CA PRO A 460 -1.29 3.37 -3.08
C PRO A 460 -1.98 2.01 -3.33
N LEU A 461 -3.28 1.95 -3.02
CA LEU A 461 -4.09 0.73 -3.06
C LEU A 461 -4.83 0.59 -4.38
N ASP A 462 -4.81 -0.60 -4.99
CA ASP A 462 -5.66 -0.91 -6.14
C ASP A 462 -7.12 -1.16 -5.73
N ASN A 463 -8.04 -1.26 -6.70
CA ASN A 463 -9.46 -1.47 -6.37
C ASN A 463 -9.74 -2.85 -5.75
N THR A 464 -8.89 -3.86 -5.96
CA THR A 464 -9.04 -5.15 -5.26
C THR A 464 -8.78 -4.97 -3.77
N GLN A 465 -7.71 -4.24 -3.41
CA GLN A 465 -7.37 -3.94 -2.01
C GLN A 465 -8.38 -2.98 -1.38
N LEU A 466 -8.79 -1.92 -2.08
CA LEU A 466 -9.81 -0.99 -1.58
C LEU A 466 -11.13 -1.70 -1.30
N LEU A 467 -11.58 -2.59 -2.20
CA LEU A 467 -12.81 -3.33 -1.98
C LEU A 467 -12.66 -4.33 -0.82
N LEU A 468 -11.52 -5.01 -0.75
CA LEU A 468 -11.26 -6.04 0.24
C LEU A 468 -11.20 -5.49 1.67
N TYR A 469 -10.48 -4.38 1.87
CA TYR A 469 -10.19 -3.82 3.20
C TYR A 469 -11.02 -2.58 3.55
N TYR A 470 -11.53 -1.83 2.56
CA TYR A 470 -12.28 -0.58 2.79
C TYR A 470 -13.74 -0.61 2.31
N GLY A 471 -14.14 -1.59 1.50
CA GLY A 471 -15.52 -1.76 1.05
C GLY A 471 -15.97 -0.77 -0.03
N TYR A 472 -15.03 -0.21 -0.80
CA TYR A 472 -15.33 0.61 -1.97
C TYR A 472 -14.28 0.42 -3.06
N ALA A 473 -14.57 0.90 -4.27
CA ALA A 473 -13.60 0.99 -5.36
C ALA A 473 -13.60 2.43 -5.91
N GLU A 474 -12.45 2.90 -6.40
CA GLU A 474 -12.34 4.21 -7.02
C GLU A 474 -12.47 4.12 -8.53
N GLN A 475 -13.29 5.01 -9.09
CA GLN A 475 -13.31 5.26 -10.52
C GLN A 475 -12.02 5.97 -10.92
N ASP A 476 -11.37 5.50 -11.99
CA ASP A 476 -10.09 6.05 -12.47
C ASP A 476 -8.95 6.01 -11.43
N ASN A 477 -8.93 4.98 -10.56
CA ASN A 477 -7.90 4.79 -9.54
C ASN A 477 -6.47 4.85 -10.16
N PRO A 478 -5.64 5.84 -9.81
CA PRO A 478 -4.29 5.98 -10.37
C PRO A 478 -3.33 4.87 -9.93
N TYR A 479 -3.69 4.10 -8.90
CA TYR A 479 -2.93 2.97 -8.38
C TYR A 479 -3.49 1.63 -8.85
N GLN A 480 -4.45 1.60 -9.78
CA GLN A 480 -4.99 0.35 -10.29
C GLN A 480 -3.89 -0.54 -10.88
N THR A 481 -3.82 -1.77 -10.39
CA THR A 481 -2.90 -2.78 -10.89
C THR A 481 -3.60 -4.10 -11.22
N TYR A 482 -2.93 -4.92 -12.02
CA TYR A 482 -3.38 -6.28 -12.36
C TYR A 482 -2.21 -7.22 -12.11
N ALA A 483 -2.41 -8.18 -11.19
CA ALA A 483 -1.39 -9.17 -10.88
C ALA A 483 -1.16 -10.12 -12.07
N ILE A 484 0.10 -10.43 -12.33
CA ILE A 484 0.59 -11.46 -13.24
C ILE A 484 1.49 -12.36 -12.41
N GLU A 485 1.03 -13.57 -12.19
CA GLU A 485 1.82 -14.62 -11.55
C GLU A 485 2.70 -15.29 -12.62
N LEU A 486 4.00 -15.33 -12.36
CA LEU A 486 4.97 -16.01 -13.21
C LEU A 486 5.25 -17.40 -12.65
N GLU A 487 5.15 -18.39 -13.53
CA GLU A 487 5.61 -19.74 -13.22
C GLU A 487 6.92 -20.01 -13.96
N LEU A 488 7.94 -20.42 -13.20
CA LEU A 488 9.20 -20.89 -13.78
C LEU A 488 8.95 -22.17 -14.60
N PRO A 489 9.39 -22.21 -15.87
CA PRO A 489 9.32 -23.44 -16.66
C PRO A 489 10.08 -24.59 -16.00
N ASP A 490 9.52 -25.80 -16.09
CA ASP A 490 10.20 -27.02 -15.68
C ASP A 490 11.12 -27.51 -16.81
N ASP A 491 12.35 -27.00 -16.83
CA ASP A 491 13.38 -27.34 -17.81
C ASP A 491 14.77 -27.55 -17.17
N GLU A 492 15.74 -28.01 -17.97
CA GLU A 492 17.12 -28.29 -17.51
C GLU A 492 17.84 -27.06 -16.92
N LEU A 493 17.32 -25.85 -17.13
CA LEU A 493 17.89 -24.59 -16.66
C LEU A 493 17.13 -24.01 -15.45
N ARG A 494 16.07 -24.68 -14.97
CA ARG A 494 15.20 -24.20 -13.87
C ARG A 494 15.98 -23.66 -12.68
N LEU A 495 16.94 -24.43 -12.15
CA LEU A 495 17.74 -24.03 -10.99
C LEU A 495 18.54 -22.75 -11.26
N MET A 496 19.13 -22.63 -12.46
CA MET A 496 19.89 -21.43 -12.83
C MET A 496 18.97 -20.21 -12.95
N LYS A 497 17.79 -20.38 -13.55
CA LYS A 497 16.79 -19.31 -13.66
C LYS A 497 16.32 -18.86 -12.29
N GLN A 498 16.05 -19.79 -11.37
CA GLN A 498 15.68 -19.49 -9.99
C GLN A 498 16.77 -18.70 -9.27
N LEU A 499 18.04 -19.13 -9.36
CA LEU A 499 19.16 -18.40 -8.78
C LEU A 499 19.29 -16.98 -9.36
N MET A 500 19.02 -16.80 -10.65
CA MET A 500 19.01 -15.47 -11.27
C MET A 500 17.84 -14.61 -10.76
N LEU A 501 16.63 -15.15 -10.66
CA LEU A 501 15.50 -14.41 -10.09
C LEU A 501 15.79 -13.97 -8.65
N VAL A 502 16.35 -14.85 -7.81
CA VAL A 502 16.79 -14.52 -6.45
C VAL A 502 17.88 -13.46 -6.45
N HIS A 503 18.90 -13.58 -7.32
CA HIS A 503 19.99 -12.62 -7.44
C HIS A 503 19.48 -11.21 -7.78
N TYR A 504 18.53 -11.10 -8.70
CA TYR A 504 17.91 -9.83 -9.09
C TYR A 504 16.71 -9.43 -8.19
N ARG A 505 16.39 -10.25 -7.18
CA ARG A 505 15.28 -10.05 -6.24
C ARG A 505 13.92 -9.90 -6.95
N PHE A 506 13.70 -10.72 -7.97
CA PHE A 506 12.38 -10.85 -8.58
C PHE A 506 11.57 -11.91 -7.85
N HIS A 507 10.31 -11.57 -7.58
CA HIS A 507 9.31 -12.46 -7.00
C HIS A 507 8.43 -13.05 -8.11
N ASP A 508 7.66 -14.08 -7.78
CA ASP A 508 6.77 -14.72 -8.76
C ASP A 508 5.60 -13.81 -9.17
N SER A 509 5.14 -12.93 -8.27
CA SER A 509 4.03 -12.01 -8.52
C SER A 509 4.51 -10.65 -9.05
N HIS A 510 4.05 -10.28 -10.24
CA HIS A 510 4.30 -9.00 -10.89
C HIS A 510 2.99 -8.24 -11.17
N HIS A 511 3.07 -6.94 -11.46
CA HIS A 511 1.87 -6.10 -11.57
C HIS A 511 1.89 -5.22 -12.83
N LEU A 512 0.86 -5.33 -13.67
CA LEU A 512 0.60 -4.37 -14.75
C LEU A 512 -0.17 -3.16 -14.22
N ARG A 513 -0.02 -2.00 -14.87
CA ARG A 513 -0.78 -0.78 -14.57
C ARG A 513 -1.61 -0.38 -15.78
N ASP A 514 -2.83 0.10 -15.54
CA ASP A 514 -3.81 0.52 -16.56
C ASP A 514 -3.27 1.57 -17.55
N ARG A 515 -2.24 2.36 -17.15
CA ARG A 515 -1.80 3.55 -17.90
C ARG A 515 -0.29 3.62 -18.17
N GLY A 516 0.41 2.49 -18.10
CA GLY A 516 1.89 2.44 -18.13
C GLY A 516 2.48 1.56 -19.22
N GLU A 517 3.75 1.80 -19.52
CA GLU A 517 4.65 0.84 -20.17
C GLU A 517 4.73 -0.46 -19.34
N ILE A 518 5.07 -1.59 -19.97
CA ILE A 518 5.28 -2.84 -19.25
C ILE A 518 6.42 -2.63 -18.23
N PRO A 519 6.23 -2.96 -16.94
CA PRO A 519 7.27 -2.76 -15.93
C PRO A 519 8.59 -3.43 -16.32
N ALA A 520 9.71 -2.73 -16.11
CA ALA A 520 11.03 -3.24 -16.44
C ALA A 520 11.34 -4.54 -15.66
N ALA A 521 10.92 -4.60 -14.39
CA ALA A 521 11.05 -5.79 -13.56
C ALA A 521 10.30 -7.01 -14.13
N LEU A 522 9.07 -6.82 -14.62
CA LEU A 522 8.30 -7.91 -15.26
C LEU A 522 8.98 -8.38 -16.55
N LEU A 523 9.46 -7.45 -17.39
CA LEU A 523 10.22 -7.81 -18.59
C LEU A 523 11.50 -8.57 -18.24
N ALA A 524 12.24 -8.12 -17.22
CA ALA A 524 13.47 -8.77 -16.78
C ALA A 524 13.23 -10.17 -16.22
N ALA A 525 12.19 -10.36 -15.41
CA ALA A 525 11.81 -11.67 -14.90
C ALA A 525 11.40 -12.62 -16.03
N LEU A 526 10.54 -12.18 -16.96
CA LEU A 526 10.15 -12.97 -18.14
C LEU A 526 11.36 -13.32 -19.03
N ARG A 527 12.30 -12.38 -19.21
CA ARG A 527 13.55 -12.64 -19.93
C ARG A 527 14.28 -13.82 -19.32
N ILE A 528 14.47 -13.83 -18.00
CA ILE A 528 15.12 -14.91 -17.23
C ILE A 528 14.34 -16.22 -17.41
N CYS A 529 13.03 -16.21 -17.18
CA CYS A 529 12.17 -17.40 -17.30
C CYS A 529 12.27 -18.04 -18.69
N LEU A 530 12.43 -17.24 -19.74
CA LEU A 530 12.44 -17.69 -21.14
C LEU A 530 13.84 -17.82 -21.76
N MET A 531 14.92 -17.67 -20.98
CA MET A 531 16.29 -17.92 -21.47
C MET A 531 16.45 -19.38 -21.87
N ASP A 532 17.12 -19.62 -23.00
CA ASP A 532 17.67 -20.94 -23.33
C ASP A 532 19.16 -21.05 -23.00
N LYS A 533 19.74 -22.20 -23.32
CA LYS A 533 21.15 -22.48 -23.10
C LYS A 533 22.07 -21.54 -23.88
N GLU A 534 21.68 -21.13 -25.09
CA GLU A 534 22.48 -20.21 -25.90
C GLU A 534 22.47 -18.80 -25.30
N ASP A 535 21.33 -18.36 -24.78
CA ASP A 535 21.19 -17.10 -24.05
C ASP A 535 22.08 -17.08 -22.80
N MET A 536 22.07 -18.16 -22.00
CA MET A 536 22.92 -18.30 -20.80
C MET A 536 24.41 -18.31 -21.15
N ASP A 537 24.79 -19.13 -22.14
CA ASP A 537 26.18 -19.25 -22.58
C ASP A 537 26.70 -17.94 -23.16
N ARG A 538 25.85 -17.15 -23.83
CA ARG A 538 26.20 -15.82 -24.35
C ARG A 538 26.46 -14.84 -23.21
N GLY A 539 25.57 -14.78 -22.22
CA GLY A 539 25.76 -13.95 -21.02
C GLY A 539 27.07 -14.27 -20.28
N ALA A 540 27.39 -15.57 -20.15
CA ALA A 540 28.64 -16.02 -19.52
C ALA A 540 29.91 -15.67 -20.31
N ARG A 541 29.84 -15.63 -21.66
CA ARG A 541 30.99 -15.32 -22.52
C ARG A 541 31.24 -13.83 -22.72
N GLU A 542 30.17 -13.06 -22.88
CA GLU A 542 30.26 -11.66 -23.29
C GLU A 542 30.37 -10.73 -22.09
N GLY A 543 29.95 -11.19 -20.89
CA GLY A 543 29.90 -10.38 -19.68
C GLY A 543 28.80 -9.31 -19.82
N GLU A 544 27.80 -9.33 -18.94
CA GLU A 544 26.68 -8.35 -18.91
C GLU A 544 25.54 -8.62 -19.90
N ALA A 545 24.90 -9.79 -19.82
CA ALA A 545 23.48 -9.86 -20.16
C ALA A 545 22.66 -9.47 -18.92
N ASN A 546 22.62 -8.16 -18.60
CA ASN A 546 21.76 -7.68 -17.52
C ASN A 546 20.29 -7.64 -18.02
N PRO A 547 19.39 -8.48 -17.50
CA PRO A 547 18.00 -8.54 -17.94
C PRO A 547 17.22 -7.24 -17.68
N LEU A 548 17.74 -6.34 -16.82
CA LEU A 548 17.19 -5.00 -16.58
C LEU A 548 17.67 -3.95 -17.59
N GLU A 549 18.88 -4.08 -18.12
CA GLU A 549 19.50 -3.03 -18.95
C GLU A 549 19.21 -3.18 -20.45
N GLY A 550 18.78 -4.36 -20.88
CA GLY A 550 18.56 -4.58 -22.31
C GLY A 550 18.02 -5.94 -22.69
N ARG A 551 17.92 -6.10 -24.02
CA ARG A 551 17.40 -7.31 -24.65
C ARG A 551 18.42 -8.45 -24.52
N ILE A 552 17.99 -9.64 -24.15
CA ILE A 552 18.86 -10.82 -24.06
C ILE A 552 19.22 -11.33 -25.45
N SER A 553 18.21 -11.65 -26.26
CA SER A 553 18.33 -11.98 -27.70
C SER A 553 17.06 -11.59 -28.42
N LYS A 554 17.10 -11.50 -29.76
CA LYS A 554 15.89 -11.26 -30.55
C LYS A 554 14.82 -12.34 -30.31
N ARG A 555 15.23 -13.60 -30.20
CA ARG A 555 14.34 -14.75 -29.94
C ARG A 555 13.73 -14.66 -28.54
N ASN A 556 14.54 -14.42 -27.52
CA ASN A 556 14.04 -14.25 -26.15
C ASN A 556 13.04 -13.09 -26.05
N GLU A 557 13.30 -11.93 -26.65
CA GLU A 557 12.31 -10.82 -26.64
C GLU A 557 11.00 -11.14 -27.37
N GLU A 558 11.07 -11.87 -28.49
CA GLU A 558 9.87 -12.33 -29.21
C GLU A 558 9.06 -13.31 -28.37
N ASP A 559 9.74 -14.17 -27.61
CA ASP A 559 9.09 -15.11 -26.70
C ASP A 559 8.48 -14.39 -25.48
N VAL A 560 9.19 -13.42 -24.87
CA VAL A 560 8.69 -12.59 -23.76
C VAL A 560 7.40 -11.86 -24.14
N LEU A 561 7.41 -11.16 -25.29
CA LEU A 561 6.24 -10.40 -25.73
C LEU A 561 5.06 -11.31 -26.08
N ARG A 562 5.33 -12.45 -26.72
CA ARG A 562 4.28 -13.43 -27.06
C ARG A 562 3.69 -14.07 -25.80
N THR A 563 4.53 -14.47 -24.85
CA THR A 563 4.07 -15.01 -23.56
C THR A 563 3.21 -13.99 -22.83
N LEU A 564 3.61 -12.72 -22.79
CA LEU A 564 2.80 -11.68 -22.16
C LEU A 564 1.46 -11.47 -22.88
N GLU A 565 1.45 -11.46 -24.21
CA GLU A 565 0.22 -11.35 -25.02
C GLU A 565 -0.72 -12.54 -24.78
N ASP A 566 -0.17 -13.75 -24.75
CA ASP A 566 -0.91 -14.98 -24.50
C ASP A 566 -1.49 -15.00 -23.07
N THR A 567 -0.70 -14.60 -22.07
CA THR A 567 -1.15 -14.50 -20.67
C THR A 567 -2.27 -13.49 -20.51
N VAL A 568 -2.15 -12.28 -21.08
CA VAL A 568 -3.21 -11.26 -21.01
C VAL A 568 -4.46 -11.74 -21.73
N SER A 569 -4.31 -12.36 -22.91
CA SER A 569 -5.44 -12.93 -23.66
C SER A 569 -6.15 -14.03 -22.89
N TYR A 570 -5.39 -14.88 -22.20
CA TYR A 570 -5.93 -15.93 -21.34
C TYR A 570 -6.73 -15.33 -20.19
N VAL A 571 -6.16 -14.36 -19.45
CA VAL A 571 -6.83 -13.69 -18.34
C VAL A 571 -8.13 -13.02 -18.81
N LEU A 572 -8.11 -12.28 -19.92
CA LEU A 572 -9.31 -11.67 -20.48
C LEU A 572 -10.39 -12.70 -20.85
N GLY A 573 -9.99 -13.88 -21.35
CA GLY A 573 -10.91 -14.97 -21.67
C GLY A 573 -11.50 -15.69 -20.44
N THR A 574 -11.07 -15.37 -19.22
CA THR A 574 -11.66 -15.91 -17.98
C THR A 574 -12.76 -15.02 -17.41
N LEU A 575 -12.94 -13.80 -17.95
CA LEU A 575 -14.01 -12.89 -17.55
C LEU A 575 -15.37 -13.35 -18.10
N PRO A 576 -16.49 -13.03 -17.43
CA PRO A 576 -17.83 -13.31 -17.94
C PRO A 576 -18.08 -12.72 -19.35
N GLU A 577 -18.80 -13.44 -20.21
CA GLU A 577 -19.02 -13.05 -21.63
C GLU A 577 -19.63 -11.64 -21.79
N GLU A 578 -20.49 -11.22 -20.87
CA GLU A 578 -21.14 -9.90 -20.92
C GLU A 578 -20.14 -8.74 -20.72
N GLU A 579 -19.14 -8.93 -19.87
CA GLU A 579 -18.06 -7.95 -19.64
C GLU A 579 -17.04 -7.96 -20.80
N GLU A 580 -16.77 -9.14 -21.37
CA GLU A 580 -15.92 -9.26 -22.54
C GLU A 580 -16.54 -8.53 -23.76
N GLU A 581 -17.86 -8.61 -23.94
CA GLU A 581 -18.58 -7.86 -24.98
C GLU A 581 -18.57 -6.35 -24.74
N GLU A 582 -18.71 -5.89 -23.48
CA GLU A 582 -18.64 -4.47 -23.13
C GLU A 582 -17.23 -3.90 -23.34
N LEU A 583 -16.17 -4.64 -22.99
CA LEU A 583 -14.77 -4.28 -23.25
C LEU A 583 -14.47 -4.22 -24.75
N ARG A 584 -14.90 -5.23 -25.53
CA ARG A 584 -14.77 -5.25 -26.99
C ARG A 584 -15.57 -4.10 -27.64
N GLY A 585 -16.74 -3.78 -27.10
CA GLY A 585 -17.56 -2.63 -27.51
C GLY A 585 -16.93 -1.29 -27.18
N GLY A 586 -16.27 -1.18 -26.03
CA GLY A 586 -15.50 -0.03 -25.57
C GLY A 586 -14.25 0.22 -26.42
N GLU A 587 -13.52 -0.82 -26.81
CA GLU A 587 -12.42 -0.72 -27.77
C GLU A 587 -12.91 -0.26 -29.16
N ALA A 588 -14.04 -0.80 -29.63
CA ALA A 588 -14.66 -0.37 -30.89
C ALA A 588 -15.12 1.10 -30.82
N ALA A 589 -15.67 1.54 -29.68
CA ALA A 589 -16.07 2.92 -29.43
C ALA A 589 -14.86 3.86 -29.30
N ALA A 590 -13.79 3.45 -28.62
CA ALA A 590 -12.54 4.18 -28.50
C ALA A 590 -11.82 4.29 -29.85
N ALA A 591 -11.83 3.21 -30.66
CA ALA A 591 -11.34 3.22 -32.02
C ALA A 591 -12.17 4.12 -32.94
N ALA A 592 -13.51 4.12 -32.80
CA ALA A 592 -14.40 5.01 -33.53
C ALA A 592 -14.25 6.49 -33.12
N ALA A 593 -14.03 6.77 -31.83
CA ALA A 593 -13.76 8.12 -31.33
C ALA A 593 -12.41 8.65 -31.85
N ARG A 594 -11.38 7.79 -31.89
CA ARG A 594 -10.07 8.08 -32.52
C ARG A 594 -10.19 8.33 -34.03
N PHE A 595 -11.16 7.72 -34.71
CA PHE A 595 -11.45 7.96 -36.13
C PHE A 595 -12.25 9.25 -36.36
N SER A 596 -13.26 9.53 -35.53
CA SER A 596 -14.09 10.75 -35.62
C SER A 596 -13.29 12.04 -35.37
N CYS A 597 -12.34 12.02 -34.43
CA CYS A 597 -11.45 13.15 -34.17
C CYS A 597 -10.45 13.45 -35.32
N LYS A 598 -10.21 12.47 -36.22
CA LYS A 598 -9.38 12.65 -37.41
C LYS A 598 -10.12 13.24 -38.61
N GLU A 599 -11.45 13.16 -38.67
CA GLU A 599 -12.23 13.79 -39.75
C GLU A 599 -12.54 15.27 -39.48
N SER A 600 -12.74 15.65 -38.22
CA SER A 600 -12.98 17.05 -37.83
C SER A 600 -11.74 17.95 -38.00
N SER A 601 -10.54 17.37 -38.06
CA SER A 601 -9.27 18.10 -38.30
C SER A 601 -8.85 18.19 -39.77
N ARG A 602 -9.61 17.60 -40.71
CA ARG A 602 -9.32 17.63 -42.17
C ARG A 602 -10.24 18.47 -43.04
N THR A 603 -11.26 19.13 -42.47
CA THR A 603 -12.14 20.03 -43.22
C THR A 603 -11.98 21.48 -42.77
N GLY A 604 -10.80 22.04 -43.01
CA GLY A 604 -10.49 23.41 -42.60
C GLY A 604 -9.25 24.00 -43.27
N LYS A 605 -9.18 23.93 -44.61
CA LYS A 605 -8.46 24.88 -45.50
C LYS A 605 -8.56 24.39 -46.95
N GLY A 606 -9.56 24.90 -47.66
CA GLY A 606 -9.55 25.11 -49.11
C GLY A 606 -9.73 26.60 -49.34
#